data_AF-A0A0C2D758-F1
#
_entry.id   AF-A0A0C2D758-F1
#
_cell.length_a   1.000
_cell.length_b   1.000
_cell.length_c   1.000
_cell.angle_alpha   90.00
_cell.angle_beta   90.00
_cell.angle_gamma   90.00
#
_symmetry.space_group_name_H-M   'P 1'
#
loop_
_entity.id
_entity.type
_entity.pdbx_description
1 polymer ?
#
loop_
_entity_poly.entity_id
_entity_poly.type
_entity_poly.pdbx_seq_one_letter_code
_entity_poly.pdbx_strand_id
1 'polypeptide(L)'
;MSATELSISRAPFCGVEVCEVDGKLVLDADARTEAKADASWLFVFSRTAEGDAEMIVSDSVGPFKMTTFASAVSLAREGAKQIFSFYKEMMERKHSVDVLPQT
;
A
#
# COMPACT_ATOMS: atom_id res chain seq x y z
N MET A 1 -25.78 7.02 24.22
CA MET A 1 -24.32 7.26 24.17
C MET A 1 -23.72 6.12 23.38
N SER A 2 -23.25 6.45 22.17
CA SER A 2 -22.77 5.53 21.13
C SER A 2 -21.42 4.96 21.51
N ALA A 3 -21.17 3.71 21.08
CA ALA A 3 -19.92 2.97 21.27
C ALA A 3 -18.70 3.89 21.29
N THR A 4 -18.22 4.10 22.50
CA THR A 4 -17.01 4.78 22.87
C THR A 4 -15.89 4.35 21.95
N GLU A 5 -15.34 5.33 21.23
CA GLU A 5 -13.93 5.42 20.85
C GLU A 5 -13.20 4.06 20.85
N LEU A 6 -13.54 3.19 19.89
CA LEU A 6 -12.46 2.40 19.32
C LEU A 6 -11.52 3.48 18.80
N SER A 7 -10.33 3.56 19.37
CA SER A 7 -9.21 4.28 18.79
C SER A 7 -8.93 3.63 17.44
N ILE A 8 -9.77 3.94 16.45
CA ILE A 8 -9.59 3.64 15.04
C ILE A 8 -8.22 4.23 14.77
N SER A 9 -7.24 3.37 14.56
CA SER A 9 -5.90 3.80 14.22
C SER A 9 -6.01 4.91 13.19
N ARG A 10 -5.29 6.02 13.39
CA ARG A 10 -5.02 6.99 12.31
C ARG A 10 -4.83 6.22 11.00
N ALA A 11 -5.50 6.66 9.94
CA ALA A 11 -5.75 5.90 8.71
C ALA A 11 -4.64 4.87 8.38
N PRO A 12 -4.99 3.60 8.13
CA PRO A 12 -3.99 2.57 7.87
C PRO A 12 -3.10 3.00 6.70
N PHE A 13 -1.80 2.78 6.86
CA PHE A 13 -0.81 3.02 5.82
C PHE A 13 -0.15 1.73 5.40
N CYS A 14 0.35 1.69 4.17
CA CYS A 14 1.14 0.58 3.65
C CYS A 14 2.31 1.08 2.81
N GLY A 15 3.40 0.33 2.86
CA GLY A 15 4.52 0.48 1.93
C GLY A 15 4.28 -0.38 0.68
N VAL A 16 4.64 0.15 -0.49
CA VAL A 16 4.58 -0.56 -1.76
C VAL A 16 5.84 -0.24 -2.54
N GLU A 17 6.54 -1.27 -3.00
CA GLU A 17 7.79 -1.10 -3.72
C GLU A 17 7.58 -1.28 -5.23
N VAL A 18 8.21 -0.41 -6.02
CA VAL A 18 8.28 -0.56 -7.47
C VAL A 18 9.73 -0.37 -7.89
N CYS A 19 10.21 -1.21 -8.80
CA CYS A 19 11.50 -1.00 -9.46
C CYS A 19 11.35 -0.96 -10.98
N GLU A 20 12.29 -0.28 -11.64
CA GLU A 20 12.46 -0.28 -13.09
C GLU A 20 13.62 -1.20 -13.46
N VAL A 21 13.36 -2.19 -14.31
CA VAL A 21 14.37 -3.10 -14.87
C VAL A 21 14.20 -3.13 -16.38
N ASP A 22 15.24 -2.77 -17.13
CA ASP A 22 15.21 -2.76 -18.60
C ASP A 22 14.02 -1.97 -19.17
N GLY A 23 13.71 -0.83 -18.55
CA GLY A 23 12.60 0.05 -18.94
C GLY A 23 11.19 -0.46 -18.60
N LYS A 24 11.08 -1.50 -17.76
CA LYS A 24 9.81 -2.07 -17.30
C LYS A 24 9.63 -1.89 -15.80
N LEU A 25 8.43 -1.49 -15.40
CA LEU A 25 8.05 -1.39 -13.99
C LEU A 25 7.65 -2.75 -13.44
N VAL A 26 8.18 -3.09 -12.27
CA VAL A 26 7.87 -4.32 -11.52
C VAL A 26 7.42 -3.93 -10.13
N LEU A 27 6.24 -4.40 -9.73
CA LEU A 27 5.65 -4.20 -8.40
C LEU A 27 6.11 -5.33 -7.47
N ASP A 28 6.53 -4.99 -6.24
CA ASP A 28 6.96 -5.91 -5.19
C ASP A 28 7.90 -7.01 -5.72
N ALA A 29 8.99 -6.56 -6.36
CA ALA A 29 9.97 -7.42 -7.00
C ALA A 29 10.68 -8.34 -6.00
N ASP A 30 11.11 -9.53 -6.46
CA ASP A 30 12.00 -10.37 -5.65
C ASP A 30 13.41 -9.75 -5.61
N ALA A 31 14.20 -10.12 -4.60
CA ALA A 31 15.56 -9.59 -4.41
C ALA A 31 16.47 -9.78 -5.64
N ARG A 32 16.22 -10.81 -6.47
CA ARG A 32 16.99 -11.05 -7.70
C ARG A 32 16.64 -10.08 -8.82
N THR A 33 15.39 -9.64 -8.86
CA THR A 33 14.89 -8.65 -9.82
C THR A 33 15.29 -7.24 -9.37
N GLU A 34 15.15 -6.94 -8.08
CA GLU A 34 15.57 -5.66 -7.48
C GLU A 34 17.07 -5.42 -7.64
N ALA A 35 17.91 -6.45 -7.52
CA ALA A 35 19.36 -6.33 -7.73
C ALA A 35 19.78 -5.92 -9.15
N LYS A 36 18.84 -5.94 -10.12
CA LYS A 36 19.05 -5.51 -11.51
C LYS A 36 18.38 -4.17 -11.82
N ALA A 37 17.78 -3.53 -10.82
CA ALA A 37 17.01 -2.31 -11.03
C ALA A 37 17.91 -1.15 -11.44
N ASP A 38 17.46 -0.43 -12.47
CA ASP A 38 18.02 0.85 -12.88
C ASP A 38 17.59 1.96 -11.89
N ALA A 39 16.35 1.85 -11.39
CA ALA A 39 15.80 2.71 -10.35
C ALA A 39 14.81 1.93 -9.48
N SER A 40 14.69 2.31 -8.22
CA SER A 40 13.70 1.75 -7.29
C SER A 40 13.03 2.84 -6.47
N TRP A 41 11.79 2.59 -6.08
CA TRP A 41 10.96 3.48 -5.31
C TRP A 41 10.20 2.71 -4.25
N LEU A 42 10.38 3.12 -3.00
CA LEU A 42 9.53 2.71 -1.90
C LEU A 42 8.51 3.82 -1.67
N PHE A 43 7.25 3.53 -1.96
CA PHE A 43 6.14 4.44 -1.72
C PHE A 43 5.41 4.06 -0.44
N VAL A 44 4.98 5.05 0.32
CA VAL A 44 4.05 4.84 1.42
C VAL A 44 2.75 5.55 1.10
N PHE A 45 1.65 4.82 1.24
CA PHE A 45 0.30 5.31 1.04
C PHE A 45 -0.49 5.27 2.34
N SER A 46 -1.36 6.26 2.53
CA SER A 46 -2.43 6.24 3.53
C SER A 46 -3.77 6.01 2.84
N ARG A 47 -4.66 5.25 3.47
CA ARG A 47 -6.03 5.06 2.95
C ARG A 47 -6.85 6.35 3.15
N THR A 48 -7.57 6.79 2.12
CA THR A 48 -8.51 7.93 2.23
C THR A 48 -9.87 7.47 2.77
N ALA A 49 -10.73 8.42 3.14
CA ALA A 49 -12.10 8.13 3.60
C ALA A 49 -12.94 7.43 2.50
N GLU A 50 -12.71 7.81 1.24
CA GLU A 50 -13.36 7.29 0.04
C GLU A 50 -12.84 5.89 -0.34
N GLY A 51 -11.79 5.41 0.34
CA GLY A 51 -11.16 4.11 0.06
C GLY A 51 -10.10 4.14 -1.04
N ASP A 52 -9.61 5.32 -1.40
CA ASP A 52 -8.46 5.47 -2.28
C ASP A 52 -7.13 5.41 -1.48
N ALA A 53 -6.00 5.58 -2.16
CA ALA A 53 -4.66 5.59 -1.61
C ALA A 53 -3.93 6.92 -1.93
N GLU A 54 -3.66 7.70 -0.89
CA GLU A 54 -2.90 8.95 -0.96
C GLU A 54 -1.42 8.67 -0.63
N MET A 55 -0.50 9.05 -1.52
CA MET A 55 0.93 8.92 -1.28
C MET A 55 1.39 9.96 -0.26
N ILE A 56 2.01 9.51 0.83
CA ILE A 56 2.43 10.39 1.93
C ILE A 56 3.96 10.61 1.96
N VAL A 57 4.73 9.62 1.52
CA VAL A 57 6.19 9.73 1.39
C VAL A 57 6.68 8.74 0.34
N SER A 58 7.80 9.07 -0.28
CA SER A 58 8.54 8.19 -1.16
C SER A 58 10.03 8.25 -0.84
N ASP A 59 10.69 7.11 -0.83
CA ASP A 59 12.15 6.99 -0.95
C ASP A 59 12.48 6.52 -2.36
N SER A 60 13.56 7.03 -2.94
CA SER A 60 13.85 6.86 -4.37
C SER A 60 15.35 6.72 -4.59
N VAL A 61 15.74 5.69 -5.34
CA VAL A 61 17.13 5.38 -5.64
C VAL A 61 17.32 5.20 -7.14
N GLY A 62 18.45 5.67 -7.66
CA GLY A 62 18.84 5.54 -9.06
C GLY A 62 18.37 6.69 -9.96
N PRO A 63 18.90 6.77 -11.19
CA PRO A 63 18.48 7.76 -12.17
C PRO A 63 17.13 7.38 -12.80
N PHE A 64 16.19 8.31 -12.87
CA PHE A 64 14.91 8.07 -13.53
C PHE A 64 14.26 9.31 -14.13
N LYS A 65 13.35 9.08 -15.07
CA LYS A 65 12.52 10.14 -15.66
C LYS A 65 11.30 10.39 -14.77
N MET A 66 10.90 11.65 -14.64
CA MET A 66 9.69 12.01 -13.88
C MET A 66 8.42 11.36 -14.44
N THR A 67 8.35 11.11 -15.74
CA THR A 67 7.24 10.37 -16.36
C THR A 67 7.20 8.92 -15.88
N THR A 68 8.35 8.27 -15.76
CA THR A 68 8.45 6.90 -15.24
C THR A 68 8.07 6.85 -13.77
N PHE A 69 8.54 7.82 -12.97
CA PHE A 69 8.13 7.97 -11.57
C PHE A 69 6.60 8.10 -11.43
N ALA A 70 5.95 8.93 -12.25
CA ALA A 70 4.49 9.08 -12.21
C ALA A 70 3.75 7.78 -12.56
N SER A 71 4.28 6.99 -13.50
CA SER A 71 3.78 5.66 -13.81
C SER A 71 3.98 4.69 -12.65
N ALA A 72 5.15 4.72 -11.98
CA ALA A 72 5.45 3.91 -10.81
C ALA A 72 4.52 4.24 -9.63
N VAL A 73 4.27 5.53 -9.35
CA VAL A 73 3.29 5.97 -8.34
C VAL A 73 1.90 5.43 -8.65
N SER A 74 1.49 5.47 -9.92
CA SER A 74 0.17 4.99 -10.34
C SER A 74 0.04 3.47 -10.14
N LEU A 75 1.08 2.71 -10.50
CA LEU A 75 1.14 1.26 -10.29
C LEU A 75 1.12 0.92 -8.80
N ALA A 76 1.93 1.60 -8.00
CA ALA A 76 2.02 1.39 -6.56
C ALA A 76 0.71 1.74 -5.85
N ARG A 77 -0.02 2.78 -6.30
CA ARG A 77 -1.34 3.15 -5.78
C ARG A 77 -2.34 2.01 -5.94
N GLU A 78 -2.36 1.34 -7.09
CA GLU A 78 -3.24 0.19 -7.29
C GLU A 78 -2.86 -0.99 -6.38
N GLY A 79 -1.56 -1.23 -6.16
CA GLY A 79 -1.08 -2.18 -5.15
C GLY A 79 -1.56 -1.83 -3.74
N ALA A 80 -1.43 -0.57 -3.34
CA ALA A 80 -1.85 -0.08 -2.04
C ALA A 80 -3.36 -0.28 -1.79
N LYS A 81 -4.20 0.01 -2.80
CA LYS A 81 -5.66 -0.20 -2.73
C LYS A 81 -6.02 -1.68 -2.50
N GLN A 82 -5.29 -2.60 -3.14
CA GLN A 82 -5.48 -4.04 -2.92
C GLN A 82 -5.10 -4.44 -1.49
N ILE A 83 -3.97 -3.95 -0.98
CA ILE A 83 -3.54 -4.18 0.42
C ILE A 83 -4.61 -3.67 1.40
N PHE A 84 -5.10 -2.44 1.21
CA PHE A 84 -6.15 -1.88 2.07
C PHE A 84 -7.45 -2.68 2.03
N SER A 85 -7.83 -3.18 0.86
CA SER A 85 -9.03 -4.02 0.71
C SER A 85 -8.87 -5.35 1.45
N PHE A 86 -7.71 -6.00 1.29
CA PHE A 86 -7.37 -7.22 2.03
C PHE A 86 -7.42 -7.01 3.56
N TYR A 87 -6.82 -5.93 4.08
CA TYR A 87 -6.86 -5.66 5.51
C TYR A 87 -8.28 -5.37 6.01
N LYS A 88 -9.09 -4.64 5.23
CA LYS A 88 -10.50 -4.42 5.54
C LYS A 88 -11.24 -5.76 5.69
N GLU A 89 -11.15 -6.64 4.70
CA GLU A 89 -11.79 -7.96 4.73
C GLU A 89 -11.28 -8.84 5.89
N MET A 90 -9.99 -8.78 6.20
CA MET A 90 -9.40 -9.51 7.33
C MET A 90 -9.93 -9.02 8.67
N MET A 91 -10.05 -7.71 8.86
CA MET A 91 -10.59 -7.13 10.09
C MET A 91 -12.07 -7.44 10.25
N GLU A 92 -12.87 -7.29 9.19
CA GLU A 92 -14.29 -7.64 9.18
C GLU A 92 -14.52 -9.12 9.54
N ARG A 93 -13.73 -10.03 8.96
CA ARG A 93 -13.79 -11.46 9.30
C ARG A 93 -13.46 -11.73 10.76
N LYS A 94 -12.41 -11.13 11.31
CA LYS A 94 -12.05 -11.32 12.73
C LYS A 94 -13.16 -10.83 13.66
N HIS A 95 -13.69 -9.64 13.39
CA HIS A 95 -14.78 -9.07 14.19
C HIS A 95 -16.08 -9.87 14.09
N SER A 96 -16.38 -10.51 12.95
CA SER A 96 -17.59 -11.33 12.82
C SER A 96 -17.60 -12.61 13.67
N VAL A 97 -16.43 -13.11 14.09
CA VAL A 97 -16.30 -14.35 14.89
C VAL A 97 -16.55 -14.09 16.38
N ASP A 98 -16.23 -12.88 16.88
CA ASP A 98 -16.38 -12.51 18.29
C ASP A 98 -17.82 -12.11 18.70
N VAL A 99 -18.82 -12.30 17.83
CA VAL A 99 -20.23 -11.90 18.06
C VAL A 99 -21.12 -13.06 18.54
N LEU A 100 -20.56 -14.22 18.90
CA LEU A 100 -21.34 -15.26 19.57
C LEU A 100 -21.56 -14.90 21.04
N PRO A 101 -22.81 -14.93 21.56
CA PRO A 101 -23.08 -14.58 22.94
C PRO A 101 -22.35 -15.56 23.87
N GLN A 102 -21.55 -15.02 24.79
CA GLN A 102 -21.24 -15.76 26.02
C GLN A 102 -22.55 -15.83 26.80
N THR A 103 -23.16 -17.02 26.75
CA THR A 103 -24.29 -17.56 27.55
C THR A 103 -25.00 -16.60 28.49
#